data_AF-A0A0Q9JF62-F1
#
_entry.id   AF-A0A0Q9JF62-F1
#
_cell.length_a   1.000
_cell.length_b   1.000
_cell.length_c   1.000
_cell.angle_alpha   90.00
_cell.angle_beta   90.00
_cell.angle_gamma   90.00
#
_symmetry.space_group_name_H-M   'P 1'
#
loop_
_entity.id
_entity.type
_entity.pdbx_description
1 polymer ?
#
loop_
_entity_poly.entity_id
_entity_poly.type
_entity_poly.pdbx_seq_one_letter_code
_entity_poly.pdbx_strand_id
1 'polypeptide(L)'
;MTLALCLAALSGPALAGPTCSPSDERARILASASTGNLHRDWKGGNHVGYGWSLQVERSMRDGSGTEYYVGDLYDTRGQLSTRKVFVVEREWDCGP
;
A
#
# COMPACT_ATOMS: atom_id res chain seq x y z
N MET A 1 -37.80 27.71 20.62
CA MET A 1 -37.61 26.26 20.36
C MET A 1 -36.33 26.12 19.55
N THR A 2 -35.38 25.36 20.08
CA THR A 2 -33.93 25.46 19.80
C THR A 2 -33.52 24.82 18.47
N LEU A 3 -32.74 25.53 17.66
CA LEU A 3 -32.12 25.05 16.41
C LEU A 3 -31.01 24.04 16.73
N ALA A 4 -31.20 22.77 16.35
CA ALA A 4 -30.15 21.77 16.38
C ALA A 4 -29.49 21.69 14.98
N LEU A 5 -28.31 22.32 14.84
CA LEU A 5 -27.43 22.07 13.70
C LEU A 5 -26.73 20.71 13.93
N CYS A 6 -27.21 19.66 13.26
CA CYS A 6 -26.44 18.43 13.12
C CYS A 6 -25.27 18.70 12.15
N LEU A 7 -24.06 18.85 12.69
CA LEU A 7 -22.83 18.72 11.91
C LEU A 7 -22.71 17.26 11.45
N ALA A 8 -23.22 16.96 10.27
CA ALA A 8 -22.86 15.74 9.57
C ALA A 8 -21.40 15.88 9.12
N ALA A 9 -20.48 15.29 9.88
CA ALA A 9 -19.13 15.05 9.42
C ALA A 9 -19.22 14.11 8.21
N LEU A 10 -19.13 14.67 7.00
CA LEU A 10 -18.94 13.90 5.77
C LEU A 10 -17.54 13.27 5.85
N SER A 11 -17.44 12.10 6.45
CA SER A 11 -16.35 11.17 6.14
C SER A 11 -16.60 10.69 4.72
N GLY A 12 -16.11 11.45 3.75
CA GLY A 12 -16.09 11.04 2.35
C GLY A 12 -15.37 9.70 2.23
N PRO A 13 -15.72 8.87 1.23
CA PRO A 13 -14.92 7.68 0.95
C PRO A 13 -13.51 8.19 0.70
N ALA A 14 -12.55 7.81 1.56
CA ALA A 14 -11.17 7.81 1.14
C ALA A 14 -11.19 6.96 -0.12
N LEU A 15 -10.97 7.60 -1.27
CA LEU A 15 -10.82 6.90 -2.54
C LEU A 15 -9.56 6.07 -2.36
N ALA A 16 -9.74 4.89 -1.78
CA ALA A 16 -8.74 3.87 -1.71
C ALA A 16 -8.32 3.71 -3.18
N GLY A 17 -7.04 3.98 -3.45
CA GLY A 17 -6.52 3.99 -4.81
C GLY A 17 -6.65 2.61 -5.46
N PRO A 18 -5.95 2.36 -6.57
CA PRO A 18 -5.99 1.03 -7.17
C PRO A 18 -5.55 -0.03 -6.14
N THR A 19 -6.21 -1.19 -6.20
CA THR A 19 -5.69 -2.40 -5.55
C THR A 19 -4.70 -3.05 -6.50
N CYS A 20 -3.48 -3.24 -6.04
CA CYS A 20 -2.41 -3.83 -6.82
C CYS A 20 -2.05 -5.21 -6.29
N SER A 21 -1.61 -6.10 -7.18
CA SER A 21 -1.12 -7.42 -6.81
C SER A 21 0.39 -7.50 -7.07
N PRO A 22 1.15 -8.28 -6.29
CA PRO A 22 2.56 -8.46 -6.59
C PRO A 22 2.71 -9.18 -7.94
N SER A 23 3.59 -8.67 -8.81
CA SER A 23 3.83 -9.26 -10.13
C SER A 23 4.54 -10.61 -10.05
N ASP A 24 5.37 -10.81 -9.03
CA ASP A 24 6.05 -12.07 -8.73
C ASP A 24 6.33 -12.23 -7.22
N GLU A 25 6.88 -13.39 -6.83
CA GLU A 25 7.26 -13.69 -5.44
C GLU A 25 8.49 -12.91 -4.94
N ARG A 26 9.10 -12.08 -5.79
CA ARG A 26 10.27 -11.24 -5.47
C ARG A 26 9.87 -9.80 -5.16
N ALA A 27 8.59 -9.45 -5.24
CA ALA A 27 8.07 -8.15 -4.84
C ALA A 27 8.53 -7.80 -3.42
N ARG A 28 9.10 -6.61 -3.26
CA ARG A 28 9.70 -6.17 -2.00
C ARG A 28 8.76 -5.28 -1.22
N ILE A 29 8.71 -5.53 0.09
CA ILE A 29 8.07 -4.64 1.06
C ILE A 29 9.16 -3.80 1.73
N LEU A 30 9.05 -2.49 1.58
CA LEU A 30 10.00 -1.49 2.05
C LEU A 30 9.41 -0.69 3.22
N ALA A 31 10.27 -0.25 4.12
CA ALA A 31 9.91 0.64 5.23
C ALA A 31 9.94 2.14 4.84
N SER A 32 10.55 2.47 3.70
CA SER A 32 10.55 3.82 3.13
C SER A 32 10.74 3.77 1.61
N ALA A 33 10.61 4.91 0.94
CA ALA A 33 10.94 5.07 -0.48
C ALA A 33 12.44 5.03 -0.74
N SER A 34 13.01 3.84 -0.58
CA SER A 34 14.39 3.49 -0.89
C SER A 34 14.44 1.98 -1.10
N THR A 35 14.94 1.55 -2.26
CA THR A 35 15.08 0.11 -2.61
C THR A 35 15.93 -0.69 -1.62
N GLY A 36 16.80 -0.03 -0.85
CA GLY A 36 17.63 -0.65 0.18
C GLY A 36 16.96 -0.78 1.56
N ASN A 37 15.82 -0.10 1.78
CA ASN A 37 15.17 -0.08 3.10
C ASN A 37 14.05 -1.13 3.21
N LEU A 38 14.43 -2.41 3.20
CA LEU A 38 13.49 -3.52 3.41
C LEU A 38 12.81 -3.42 4.78
N HIS A 39 11.48 -3.62 4.79
CA HIS A 39 10.71 -3.69 6.02
C HIS A 39 11.24 -4.81 6.90
N ARG A 40 11.38 -4.58 8.21
CA ARG A 40 12.03 -5.52 9.13
C ARG A 40 11.38 -6.91 9.08
N ASP A 41 10.06 -6.94 9.01
CA ASP A 41 9.29 -8.19 9.02
C ASP A 41 9.37 -8.95 7.69
N TRP A 42 9.91 -8.33 6.63
CA TRP A 42 10.20 -8.91 5.31
C TRP A 42 11.70 -9.10 5.06
N LYS A 43 12.52 -9.07 6.12
CA LYS A 43 13.94 -9.51 6.05
C LYS A 43 14.03 -11.02 6.28
N GLY A 44 15.03 -11.67 5.67
CA GLY A 44 15.40 -13.04 6.01
C GLY A 44 14.50 -14.16 5.44
N GLY A 45 13.91 -13.96 4.26
CA GLY A 45 13.16 -15.01 3.53
C GLY A 45 11.64 -14.87 3.54
N ASN A 46 11.10 -13.95 4.35
CA ASN A 46 9.70 -13.54 4.27
C ASN A 46 9.47 -12.76 2.97
N HIS A 47 8.67 -13.32 2.07
CA HIS A 47 8.35 -12.76 0.77
C HIS A 47 6.84 -12.60 0.61
N VAL A 48 6.46 -11.70 -0.28
CA VAL A 48 5.07 -11.51 -0.67
C VAL A 48 4.73 -12.60 -1.68
N GLY A 49 3.65 -13.33 -1.45
CA GLY A 49 3.23 -14.43 -2.34
C GLY A 49 2.11 -14.02 -3.28
N TYR A 50 1.77 -14.90 -4.22
CA TYR A 50 0.57 -14.75 -5.03
C TYR A 50 -0.69 -14.69 -4.14
N GLY A 51 -1.60 -13.75 -4.45
CA GLY A 51 -2.84 -13.53 -3.69
C GLY A 51 -2.77 -12.46 -2.61
N TRP A 52 -1.59 -11.92 -2.32
CA TRP A 52 -1.48 -10.68 -1.55
C TRP A 52 -1.96 -9.49 -2.38
N SER A 53 -2.41 -8.45 -1.71
CA SER A 53 -2.82 -7.21 -2.38
C SER A 53 -2.36 -5.98 -1.63
N LEU A 54 -2.07 -4.92 -2.36
CA LEU A 54 -1.73 -3.62 -1.83
C LEU A 54 -2.87 -2.66 -2.18
N GLN A 55 -3.44 -2.06 -1.15
CA GLN A 55 -4.36 -0.95 -1.30
C GLN A 55 -3.56 0.35 -1.37
N VAL A 56 -3.37 0.90 -2.56
CA VAL A 56 -2.58 2.11 -2.74
C VAL A 56 -3.30 3.31 -2.14
N GLU A 57 -2.61 4.07 -1.31
CA GLU A 57 -3.07 5.36 -0.79
C GLU A 57 -2.51 6.50 -1.65
N ARG A 58 -1.24 6.39 -2.07
CA ARG A 58 -0.56 7.38 -2.90
C ARG A 58 0.65 6.78 -3.60
N SER A 59 1.13 7.43 -4.66
CA SER A 59 2.46 7.18 -5.23
C SER A 59 3.46 8.26 -4.81
N MET A 60 4.75 7.92 -4.83
CA MET A 60 5.82 8.90 -4.69
C MET A 60 7.04 8.47 -5.50
N ARG A 61 7.87 9.46 -5.84
CA ARG A 61 9.11 9.24 -6.60
C ARG A 61 10.31 9.64 -5.75
N ASP A 62 11.37 8.83 -5.77
CA ASP A 62 12.63 9.22 -5.14
C ASP A 62 13.50 10.10 -6.06
N GLY A 63 14.62 10.59 -5.53
CA GLY A 63 15.57 11.42 -6.29
C GLY A 63 16.28 10.68 -7.43
N SER A 64 16.18 9.35 -7.52
CA SER A 64 16.70 8.54 -8.63
C SER A 64 15.66 8.35 -9.74
N GLY A 65 14.43 8.82 -9.55
CA GLY A 65 13.32 8.65 -10.49
C GLY A 65 12.58 7.31 -10.34
N THR A 66 12.87 6.53 -9.29
CA THR A 66 12.14 5.30 -8.99
C THR A 66 10.79 5.66 -8.38
N GLU A 67 9.72 5.06 -8.91
CA GLU A 67 8.35 5.24 -8.42
C GLU A 67 7.99 4.15 -7.41
N TYR A 68 7.31 4.57 -6.34
CA TYR A 68 6.87 3.73 -5.26
C TYR A 68 5.40 3.94 -4.99
N TYR A 69 4.70 2.85 -4.70
CA TYR A 69 3.38 2.94 -4.09
C TYR A 69 3.49 2.88 -2.58
N VAL A 70 2.64 3.68 -1.92
CA VAL A 70 2.49 3.72 -0.48
C VAL A 70 1.06 3.31 -0.16
N GLY A 71 0.90 2.33 0.72
CA GLY A 71 -0.42 1.79 0.98
C GLY A 71 -0.48 0.74 2.08
N ASP A 72 -1.66 0.17 2.25
CA ASP A 72 -1.93 -0.89 3.21
C ASP A 72 -1.85 -2.26 2.50
N LEU A 73 -1.06 -3.17 3.07
CA LEU A 73 -0.79 -4.51 2.55
C LEU A 73 -1.73 -5.52 3.18
N TYR A 74 -2.39 -6.32 2.35
CA TYR A 74 -3.32 -7.37 2.73
C TYR A 74 -2.79 -8.74 2.32
N ASP A 75 -3.00 -9.72 3.20
CA ASP A 75 -2.58 -11.10 2.97
C ASP A 75 -3.52 -11.85 2.01
N THR A 76 -3.22 -13.12 1.76
CA THR A 76 -4.00 -13.99 0.86
C THR A 76 -5.43 -14.30 1.34
N ARG A 77 -5.77 -13.93 2.57
CA ARG A 77 -7.11 -14.04 3.15
C ARG A 77 -7.85 -12.71 3.13
N GLY A 78 -7.25 -11.66 2.57
CA GLY A 78 -7.76 -10.29 2.59
C GLY A 78 -7.66 -9.63 3.97
N GLN A 79 -6.83 -10.16 4.87
CA GLN A 79 -6.61 -9.53 6.18
C GLN A 79 -5.49 -8.51 6.08
N LEU A 80 -5.67 -7.38 6.77
CA LEU A 80 -4.65 -6.34 6.85
C LEU A 80 -3.40 -6.91 7.54
N SER A 81 -2.30 -7.01 6.80
CA SER A 81 -1.03 -7.52 7.27
C SER A 81 -0.14 -6.40 7.80
N THR A 82 0.04 -5.32 7.04
CA THR A 82 0.85 -4.17 7.47
C THR A 82 0.37 -2.89 6.81
N ARG A 83 0.36 -1.79 7.59
CA ARG A 83 -0.07 -0.48 7.11
C ARG A 83 1.09 0.34 6.56
N LYS A 84 0.79 1.23 5.63
CA LYS A 84 1.72 2.25 5.10
C LYS A 84 3.07 1.69 4.68
N VAL A 85 3.06 0.54 3.99
CA VAL A 85 4.26 -0.02 3.39
C VAL A 85 4.63 0.75 2.13
N PHE A 86 5.90 0.67 1.76
CA PHE A 86 6.39 1.17 0.49
C PHE A 86 6.70 -0.02 -0.41
N VAL A 87 6.30 0.05 -1.67
CA VAL A 87 6.64 -0.96 -2.67
C VAL A 87 7.11 -0.27 -3.95
N VAL A 88 7.92 -0.95 -4.76
CA VAL A 88 8.36 -0.41 -6.05
C VAL A 88 7.23 -0.62 -7.06
N GLU A 89 6.82 0.43 -7.78
CA GLU A 89 5.68 0.38 -8.71
C GLU A 89 5.79 -0.78 -9.71
N ARG A 90 6.92 -0.90 -10.41
CA ARG A 90 7.18 -1.98 -11.38
C ARG A 90 7.13 -3.43 -10.87
N GLU A 91 7.06 -3.63 -9.54
CA GLU A 91 6.94 -4.96 -8.93
C GLU A 91 5.47 -5.32 -8.61
N TRP A 92 4.55 -4.41 -8.93
CA TRP A 92 3.15 -4.51 -8.58
C TRP A 92 2.26 -4.16 -9.77
N ASP A 93 1.36 -5.08 -10.09
CA ASP A 93 0.35 -4.90 -11.13
C ASP A 93 -0.91 -4.30 -10.52
N CYS A 94 -1.07 -3.00 -10.72
CA CYS A 94 -2.32 -2.29 -10.47
C CYS A 94 -3.18 -2.40 -11.73
N GLY A 95 -4.38 -2.97 -11.63
CA GLY A 95 -5.30 -3.05 -12.77
C GLY A 95 -5.58 -1.67 -13.41
N PRO A 96 -6.09 -1.64 -14.65
CA PRO A 96 -6.39 -0.41 -15.38
C PRO A 96 -7.48 0.45 -14.74
#